data_AF-A0A1Q7ZAR9-F1
#
_entry.id   AF-A0A1Q7ZAR9-F1
#
_cell.length_a   1.000
_cell.length_b   1.000
_cell.length_c   1.000
_cell.angle_alpha   90.00
_cell.angle_beta   90.00
_cell.angle_gamma   90.00
#
_symmetry.space_group_name_H-M   'P 1'
#
loop_
_entity.id
_entity.type
_entity.pdbx_description
1 polymer ?
#
loop_
_entity_poly.entity_id
_entity_poly.type
_entity_poly.pdbx_seq_one_letter_code
_entity_poly.pdbx_strand_id
1 'polypeptide(L)'
;MKKYVAPSIRAMAFSALLMTSPAIPRLAAAQDSVSVSSPDGRNQVSAAVHEGRLYYAVSRDGRPLLFPSMLGFEFKGAPPLRDSLRITGSRRASHDETWTQPWGEVARVRDHHNELRVSVAESSAPRRRFDFVARAFNDGIGFRYEFPAQPGLQDFVIMEELTQFSFADDAKSWWIPSNRGRLDRSEMLYSSSPVSVIDSIQTPLTMQTRDGRTFMVIHEANLVDYARMNLAGPRMDSRLLRVALAPWQNGDKVRGHTPFVTPWRTIQIADRAADLSPSVLGLNLNPPSVLSDVSWIKPMKYVGIWWGMHINTMTWSSGPKHGATTENTKRYIDFAAKNGLGGVLVEGWNTGWDGDWIKNANAFSFTQAYPDYNLPELAAYAHSKGVRLIVHNETSGGIVNYERQMEAAYALYHSLGLDAIKSGYVTDTTPEGNSHHSQFMVRHYRKVIETAAKYHIMMDVHEPIHDTGERRTYPNMMSREGARGQEYNAWGGEGGNPPEHET
;
A
#
# COMPACT_ATOMS: atom_id res chain seq x y z
N MET A 1 73.44 38.14 76.15
CA MET A 1 72.91 36.81 76.50
C MET A 1 71.48 36.95 76.99
N LYS A 2 70.49 36.81 76.10
CA LYS A 2 69.06 36.94 76.43
C LYS A 2 68.42 35.56 76.36
N LYS A 3 67.84 35.14 77.49
CA LYS A 3 67.21 33.85 77.74
C LYS A 3 65.82 33.78 77.11
N TYR A 4 65.50 32.57 76.65
CA TYR A 4 64.20 32.09 76.17
C TYR A 4 63.08 32.27 77.20
N VAL A 5 61.91 32.70 76.72
CA VAL A 5 60.60 32.51 77.37
C VAL A 5 59.63 32.04 76.28
N ALA A 6 59.07 30.86 76.47
CA ALA A 6 58.05 30.26 75.60
C ALA A 6 56.64 30.73 75.98
N PRO A 7 55.69 30.75 75.03
CA PRO A 7 54.28 30.60 75.38
C PRO A 7 53.58 29.44 74.65
N SER A 8 52.93 28.64 75.48
CA SER A 8 51.66 27.90 75.35
C SER A 8 50.96 27.78 74.00
N ILE A 9 50.69 26.52 73.66
CA ILE A 9 49.84 26.01 72.59
C ILE A 9 48.36 26.31 72.89
N ARG A 10 47.66 26.95 71.95
CA ARG A 10 46.18 26.98 71.88
C ARG A 10 45.73 26.02 70.77
N ALA A 11 44.89 25.06 71.11
CA ALA A 11 44.25 24.15 70.17
C ALA A 11 43.15 24.90 69.38
N MET A 12 43.27 24.93 68.06
CA MET A 12 42.18 25.31 67.14
C MET A 12 41.40 24.06 66.75
N ALA A 13 40.09 24.06 66.98
CA ALA A 13 39.17 23.06 66.46
C ALA A 13 39.00 23.25 64.95
N PHE A 14 39.33 22.22 64.16
CA PHE A 14 39.03 22.15 62.74
C PHE A 14 37.59 21.66 62.55
N SER A 15 36.68 22.55 62.14
CA SER A 15 35.37 22.17 61.63
C SER A 15 35.54 21.51 60.25
N ALA A 16 35.22 20.23 60.16
CA ALA A 16 35.18 19.50 58.89
C ALA A 16 34.00 19.99 58.04
N LEU A 17 34.31 20.75 56.99
CA LEU A 17 33.35 21.14 55.95
C LEU A 17 33.12 19.92 55.04
N LEU A 18 31.95 19.27 55.13
CA LEU A 18 31.55 18.25 54.16
C LEU A 18 31.39 18.91 52.78
N MET A 19 32.36 18.69 51.90
CA MET A 19 32.23 19.00 50.48
C MET A 19 31.27 17.99 49.84
N THR A 20 30.01 18.38 49.67
CA THR A 20 29.06 17.68 48.80
C THR A 20 29.56 17.81 47.36
N SER A 21 30.12 16.73 46.81
CA SER A 21 30.45 16.66 45.38
C SER A 21 29.16 16.78 44.57
N PRO A 22 29.05 17.73 43.62
CA PRO A 22 27.92 17.78 42.72
C PRO A 22 27.94 16.51 41.85
N ALA A 23 26.87 15.72 41.92
CA ALA A 23 26.66 14.58 41.06
C ALA A 23 26.60 15.09 39.61
N ILE A 24 27.65 14.82 38.83
CA ILE A 24 27.65 15.05 37.39
C ILE A 24 26.53 14.17 36.82
N PRO A 25 25.49 14.74 36.17
CA PRO A 25 24.47 13.94 35.54
C PRO A 25 25.15 13.04 34.51
N ARG A 26 25.02 11.71 34.66
CA ARG A 26 25.40 10.77 33.61
C ARG A 26 24.62 11.15 32.36
N LEU A 27 25.29 11.75 31.38
CA LEU A 27 24.82 11.78 30.00
C LEU A 27 24.39 10.35 29.66
N ALA A 28 23.10 10.16 29.40
CA ALA A 28 22.60 8.88 28.94
C ALA A 28 23.36 8.55 27.65
N ALA A 29 24.22 7.52 27.71
CA ALA A 29 24.97 7.07 26.54
C ALA A 29 23.96 6.69 25.46
N ALA A 30 24.09 7.29 24.28
CA ALA A 30 23.35 6.85 23.09
C ALA A 30 23.64 5.36 22.91
N GLN A 31 22.59 4.55 22.78
CA GLN A 31 22.75 3.12 22.54
C GLN A 31 23.33 2.94 21.14
N ASP A 32 24.34 2.06 20.98
CA ASP A 32 25.03 1.85 19.70
C ASP A 32 24.01 1.60 18.57
N SER A 33 24.22 2.28 17.44
CA SER A 33 23.40 2.09 16.25
C SER A 33 23.57 0.68 15.70
N VAL A 34 22.48 0.04 15.31
CA VAL A 34 22.50 -1.25 14.60
C VAL A 34 22.16 -1.03 13.13
N SER A 35 22.87 -1.70 12.22
CA SER A 35 22.66 -1.53 10.78
C SER A 35 22.75 -2.85 10.00
N VAL A 36 22.27 -2.81 8.76
CA VAL A 36 22.47 -3.83 7.74
C VAL A 36 22.62 -3.16 6.37
N SER A 37 23.50 -3.71 5.54
CA SER A 37 23.70 -3.25 4.17
C SER A 37 23.12 -4.28 3.20
N SER A 38 22.67 -3.81 2.06
CA SER A 38 22.31 -4.64 0.89
C SER A 38 23.45 -5.56 0.46
N PRO A 39 23.18 -6.62 -0.31
CA PRO A 39 24.21 -7.55 -0.76
C PRO A 39 25.40 -6.93 -1.52
N ASP A 40 25.17 -5.87 -2.30
CA ASP A 40 26.26 -5.12 -2.96
C ASP A 40 26.91 -4.04 -2.08
N GLY A 41 26.40 -3.86 -0.85
CA GLY A 41 26.89 -2.90 0.13
C GLY A 41 26.51 -1.45 -0.14
N ARG A 42 25.78 -1.15 -1.22
CA ARG A 42 25.49 0.24 -1.63
C ARG A 42 24.41 0.87 -0.78
N ASN A 43 23.30 0.17 -0.58
CA ASN A 43 22.20 0.63 0.27
C ASN A 43 22.41 0.13 1.71
N GLN A 44 22.20 1.00 2.69
CA GLN A 44 22.26 0.66 4.11
C GLN A 44 21.08 1.27 4.87
N VAL A 45 20.53 0.49 5.80
CA VAL A 45 19.55 0.94 6.78
C VAL A 45 20.14 0.76 8.18
N SER A 46 19.96 1.78 9.03
CA SER A 46 20.35 1.74 10.43
C SER A 46 19.18 2.09 11.33
N ALA A 47 19.21 1.61 12.57
CA ALA A 47 18.27 1.94 13.62
C ALA A 47 19.01 2.28 14.91
N ALA A 48 18.55 3.29 15.62
CA ALA A 48 19.11 3.74 16.88
C ALA A 48 18.02 4.31 17.78
N VAL A 49 18.27 4.30 19.09
CA VAL A 49 17.45 5.01 20.06
C VAL A 49 18.17 6.27 20.50
N HIS A 50 17.50 7.40 20.38
CA HIS A 50 17.96 8.69 20.89
C HIS A 50 16.89 9.29 21.79
N GLU A 51 17.26 9.70 23.01
CA GLU A 51 16.35 10.27 24.00
C GLU A 51 15.07 9.44 24.23
N GLY A 52 15.21 8.11 24.23
CA GLY A 52 14.10 7.18 24.44
C GLY A 52 13.13 7.06 23.26
N ARG A 53 13.49 7.53 22.06
CA ARG A 53 12.71 7.37 20.83
C ARG A 53 13.50 6.58 19.80
N LEU A 54 12.80 5.73 19.03
CA LEU A 54 13.40 4.93 17.98
C LEU A 54 13.44 5.70 16.66
N TYR A 55 14.59 5.70 16.02
CA TYR A 55 14.82 6.29 14.70
C TYR A 55 15.46 5.27 13.76
N TYR A 56 15.17 5.41 12.46
CA TYR A 56 15.92 4.76 11.40
C TYR A 56 16.54 5.79 10.46
N ALA A 57 17.60 5.42 9.75
CA ALA A 57 18.20 6.23 8.69
C ALA A 57 18.56 5.35 7.50
N VAL A 58 18.65 5.96 6.32
CA VAL A 58 18.97 5.27 5.07
C VAL A 58 20.08 6.02 4.33
N SER A 59 21.06 5.28 3.85
CA SER A 59 22.13 5.81 3.01
C SER A 59 22.35 4.95 1.76
N ARG A 60 22.89 5.59 0.71
CA ARG A 60 23.39 4.93 -0.49
C ARG A 60 24.81 5.40 -0.77
N ASP A 61 25.73 4.47 -1.01
CA ASP A 61 27.14 4.75 -1.30
C ASP A 61 27.77 5.68 -0.23
N GLY A 62 27.40 5.47 1.04
CA GLY A 62 27.84 6.27 2.18
C GLY A 62 27.20 7.67 2.30
N ARG A 63 26.30 8.06 1.39
CA ARG A 63 25.59 9.35 1.42
C ARG A 63 24.19 9.19 2.02
N PRO A 64 23.75 10.08 2.92
CA PRO A 64 22.41 10.01 3.48
C PRO A 64 21.35 10.24 2.40
N LEU A 65 20.33 9.39 2.37
CA LEU A 65 19.09 9.59 1.64
C LEU A 65 17.97 10.03 2.59
N LEU A 66 17.89 9.35 3.74
CA LEU A 66 17.04 9.73 4.87
C LEU A 66 17.91 10.00 6.09
N PHE A 67 17.77 11.17 6.68
CA PHE A 67 18.23 11.47 8.02
C PHE A 67 17.44 10.68 9.06
N PRO A 68 17.90 10.63 10.34
CA PRO A 68 17.18 9.97 11.41
C PRO A 68 15.70 10.33 11.41
N SER A 69 14.87 9.32 11.15
CA SER A 69 13.43 9.42 10.93
C SER A 69 12.72 8.60 12.00
N MET A 70 11.79 9.22 12.73
CA MET A 70 11.15 8.62 13.89
C MET A 70 10.24 7.45 13.49
N LEU A 71 10.11 6.49 14.41
CA LEU A 71 9.21 5.34 14.34
C LEU A 71 8.33 5.32 15.59
N GLY A 72 7.06 4.93 15.48
CA GLY A 72 6.18 4.78 16.64
C GLY A 72 4.69 4.78 16.29
N PHE A 73 3.84 4.76 17.30
CA PHE A 73 2.38 4.73 17.13
C PHE A 73 1.65 5.52 18.21
N GLU A 74 0.50 6.07 17.84
CA GLU A 74 -0.50 6.57 18.79
C GLU A 74 -1.73 5.66 18.76
N PHE A 75 -2.25 5.33 19.94
CA PHE A 75 -3.36 4.41 20.10
C PHE A 75 -4.57 5.11 20.73
N LYS A 76 -5.77 4.64 20.39
CA LYS A 76 -7.00 5.11 21.01
C LYS A 76 -7.06 4.62 22.46
N GLY A 77 -7.18 5.55 23.41
CA GLY A 77 -7.35 5.23 24.82
C GLY A 77 -6.13 4.58 25.50
N ALA A 78 -4.95 4.63 24.89
CA ALA A 78 -3.70 4.12 25.47
C ALA A 78 -2.53 5.08 25.21
N PRO A 79 -1.49 5.08 26.08
CA PRO A 79 -0.29 5.89 25.84
C PRO A 79 0.36 5.57 24.48
N PRO A 80 0.98 6.57 23.82
CA PRO A 80 1.68 6.34 22.56
C PRO A 80 2.84 5.36 22.76
N LEU A 81 3.12 4.53 21.76
CA LEU A 81 4.34 3.73 21.69
C LEU A 81 5.39 4.54 20.92
N ARG A 82 6.03 5.45 21.64
CA ARG A 82 6.95 6.45 21.07
C ARG A 82 8.12 6.74 21.99
N ASP A 83 7.83 6.99 23.26
CA ASP A 83 8.80 7.44 24.26
C ASP A 83 9.28 6.28 25.15
N SER A 84 10.36 6.50 25.91
CA SER A 84 10.96 5.51 26.83
C SER A 84 11.37 4.18 26.17
N LEU A 85 11.58 4.16 24.86
CA LEU A 85 12.01 2.99 24.11
C LEU A 85 13.49 2.70 24.35
N ARG A 86 13.85 1.43 24.29
CA ARG A 86 15.25 0.95 24.23
C ARG A 86 15.36 -0.24 23.30
N ILE A 87 16.51 -0.39 22.64
CA ILE A 87 16.81 -1.62 21.90
C ILE A 87 17.18 -2.70 22.93
N THR A 88 16.54 -3.86 22.82
CA THR A 88 16.74 -5.00 23.72
C THR A 88 17.53 -6.13 23.06
N GLY A 89 17.57 -6.15 21.72
CA GLY A 89 18.34 -7.10 20.94
C GLY A 89 18.33 -6.74 19.45
N SER A 90 19.24 -7.34 18.69
CA SER A 90 19.20 -7.31 17.24
C SER A 90 19.64 -8.65 16.66
N ARG A 91 19.07 -9.03 15.52
CA ARG A 91 19.42 -10.24 14.77
C ARG A 91 19.58 -9.88 13.30
N ARG A 92 20.61 -10.42 12.67
CA ARG A 92 20.84 -10.29 11.23
C ARG A 92 20.62 -11.64 10.57
N ALA A 93 20.16 -11.60 9.33
CA ALA A 93 20.04 -12.76 8.45
C ALA A 93 20.31 -12.34 7.01
N SER A 94 20.50 -13.33 6.14
CA SER A 94 20.52 -13.13 4.69
C SER A 94 19.58 -14.14 4.04
N HIS A 95 19.07 -13.79 2.87
CA HIS A 95 18.22 -14.64 2.06
C HIS A 95 18.60 -14.45 0.59
N ASP A 96 18.68 -15.56 -0.14
CA ASP A 96 18.98 -15.58 -1.58
C ASP A 96 18.26 -16.77 -2.21
N GLU A 97 17.08 -16.51 -2.76
CA GLU A 97 16.26 -17.51 -3.45
C GLU A 97 15.78 -16.96 -4.80
N THR A 98 15.45 -17.86 -5.73
CA THR A 98 14.78 -17.48 -6.98
C THR A 98 13.47 -18.24 -7.09
N TRP A 99 12.39 -17.50 -7.31
CA TRP A 99 11.06 -18.04 -7.53
C TRP A 99 10.54 -17.68 -8.93
N THR A 100 9.51 -18.39 -9.40
CA THR A 100 8.94 -18.22 -10.74
C THR A 100 7.55 -17.62 -10.64
N GLN A 101 7.29 -16.57 -11.42
CA GLN A 101 5.95 -16.00 -11.52
C GLN A 101 5.09 -16.88 -12.45
N PRO A 102 3.81 -17.12 -12.13
CA PRO A 102 2.89 -17.75 -13.08
C PRO A 102 2.64 -16.86 -14.31
N TRP A 103 2.71 -15.55 -14.10
CA TRP A 103 2.67 -14.50 -15.10
C TRP A 103 3.29 -13.23 -14.50
N GLY A 104 3.80 -12.33 -15.32
CA GLY A 104 4.40 -11.09 -14.88
C GLY A 104 5.39 -10.53 -15.90
N GLU A 105 5.98 -9.40 -15.54
CA GLU A 105 6.99 -8.67 -16.29
C GLU A 105 8.30 -9.46 -16.46
N VAL A 106 8.61 -10.36 -15.51
CA VAL A 106 9.78 -11.25 -15.56
C VAL A 106 9.41 -12.67 -15.13
N ALA A 107 9.94 -13.68 -15.82
CA ALA A 107 9.60 -15.07 -15.51
C ALA A 107 10.21 -15.56 -14.18
N ARG A 108 11.45 -15.15 -13.87
CA ARG A 108 12.19 -15.55 -12.67
C ARG A 108 12.52 -14.31 -11.84
N VAL A 109 12.11 -14.33 -10.58
CA VAL A 109 12.34 -13.27 -9.61
C VAL A 109 13.34 -13.76 -8.58
N ARG A 110 14.43 -13.01 -8.38
CA ARG A 110 15.41 -13.28 -7.33
C ARG A 110 15.07 -12.45 -6.09
N ASP A 111 14.89 -13.12 -4.96
CA ASP A 111 14.79 -12.51 -3.64
C ASP A 111 16.16 -12.59 -2.96
N HIS A 112 16.95 -11.54 -3.09
CA HIS A 112 18.29 -11.46 -2.51
C HIS A 112 18.43 -10.22 -1.63
N HIS A 113 18.40 -10.44 -0.31
CA HIS A 113 18.47 -9.36 0.67
C HIS A 113 19.21 -9.78 1.93
N ASN A 114 19.70 -8.77 2.65
CA ASN A 114 20.10 -8.91 4.04
C ASN A 114 19.01 -8.33 4.94
N GLU A 115 18.71 -8.99 6.05
CA GLU A 115 17.66 -8.62 7.00
C GLU A 115 18.27 -8.20 8.34
N LEU A 116 17.68 -7.16 8.96
CA LEU A 116 17.92 -6.74 10.33
C LEU A 116 16.60 -6.72 11.09
N ARG A 117 16.51 -7.52 12.14
CA ARG A 117 15.45 -7.44 13.15
C ARG A 117 16.00 -6.75 14.39
N VAL A 118 15.33 -5.68 14.83
CA VAL A 118 15.65 -4.90 16.03
C VAL A 118 14.51 -5.05 17.01
N SER A 119 14.76 -5.70 18.14
CA SER A 119 13.77 -5.88 19.19
C SER A 119 13.77 -4.70 20.14
N VAL A 120 12.61 -4.05 20.27
CA VAL A 120 12.44 -2.79 21.00
C VAL A 120 11.41 -2.99 22.11
N ALA A 121 11.64 -2.37 23.26
CA ALA A 121 10.69 -2.38 24.37
C ALA A 121 10.64 -1.03 25.08
N GLU A 122 9.49 -0.71 25.65
CA GLU A 122 9.36 0.39 26.61
C GLU A 122 10.09 0.03 27.92
N SER A 123 10.82 1.02 28.45
CA SER A 123 11.56 0.91 29.72
C SER A 123 10.65 1.12 30.93
N SER A 124 9.48 1.74 30.73
CA SER A 124 8.45 2.00 31.73
C SER A 124 7.16 1.24 31.40
N ALA A 125 6.22 1.18 32.35
CA ALA A 125 4.88 0.67 32.06
C ALA A 125 4.26 1.44 30.86
N PRO A 126 3.52 0.76 29.97
CA PRO A 126 3.05 -0.63 30.07
C PRO A 126 4.06 -1.72 29.66
N ARG A 127 5.33 -1.37 29.35
CA ARG A 127 6.40 -2.33 28.94
C ARG A 127 6.05 -3.11 27.68
N ARG A 128 5.39 -2.46 26.72
CA ARG A 128 5.12 -3.07 25.41
C ARG A 128 6.42 -3.29 24.65
N ARG A 129 6.42 -4.32 23.80
CA ARG A 129 7.51 -4.71 22.93
C ARG A 129 7.04 -4.82 21.49
N PHE A 130 7.93 -4.56 20.56
CA PHE A 130 7.72 -4.77 19.12
C PHE A 130 9.08 -4.98 18.46
N ASP A 131 9.08 -5.56 17.26
CA ASP A 131 10.26 -5.62 16.41
C ASP A 131 10.13 -4.62 15.27
N PHE A 132 11.23 -3.93 14.96
CA PHE A 132 11.46 -3.28 13.68
C PHE A 132 12.24 -4.23 12.79
N VAL A 133 11.68 -4.62 11.65
CA VAL A 133 12.31 -5.56 10.70
C VAL A 133 12.58 -4.81 9.41
N ALA A 134 13.84 -4.76 8.98
CA ALA A 134 14.25 -4.14 7.73
C ALA A 134 14.98 -5.13 6.83
N ARG A 135 14.71 -5.09 5.54
CA ARG A 135 15.36 -5.86 4.48
C ARG A 135 16.01 -4.89 3.50
N ALA A 136 17.31 -5.08 3.25
CA ALA A 136 18.09 -4.28 2.33
C ALA A 136 18.40 -5.10 1.07
N PHE A 137 17.90 -4.61 -0.07
CA PHE A 137 18.11 -5.11 -1.43
C PHE A 137 19.02 -4.14 -2.19
N ASN A 138 19.59 -4.59 -3.31
CA ASN A 138 20.42 -3.71 -4.14
C ASN A 138 19.60 -2.58 -4.80
N ASP A 139 18.31 -2.81 -5.04
CA ASP A 139 17.36 -1.87 -5.64
C ASP A 139 16.43 -1.18 -4.63
N GLY A 140 16.64 -1.38 -3.32
CA GLY A 140 15.87 -0.66 -2.30
C GLY A 140 15.90 -1.25 -0.90
N ILE A 141 15.07 -0.69 -0.03
CA ILE A 141 14.87 -1.13 1.35
C ILE A 141 13.37 -1.31 1.61
N GLY A 142 13.01 -2.39 2.31
CA GLY A 142 11.68 -2.56 2.91
C GLY A 142 11.79 -2.65 4.42
N PHE A 143 10.90 -2.01 5.18
CA PHE A 143 10.81 -2.23 6.63
C PHE A 143 9.37 -2.33 7.13
N ARG A 144 9.16 -2.98 8.27
CA ARG A 144 7.85 -3.11 8.91
C ARG A 144 7.97 -3.25 10.43
N TYR A 145 6.83 -3.19 11.10
CA TYR A 145 6.69 -3.45 12.52
C TYR A 145 6.05 -4.82 12.75
N GLU A 146 6.53 -5.54 13.76
CA GLU A 146 5.90 -6.78 14.23
C GLU A 146 5.59 -6.66 15.73
N PHE A 147 4.31 -6.78 16.07
CA PHE A 147 3.81 -6.76 17.44
C PHE A 147 3.55 -8.20 17.89
N PRO A 148 4.40 -8.80 18.73
CA PRO A 148 4.14 -10.14 19.24
C PRO A 148 2.97 -10.13 20.23
N ALA A 149 2.33 -11.28 20.43
CA ALA A 149 1.35 -11.49 21.49
C ALA A 149 1.96 -11.18 22.86
N GLN A 150 1.34 -10.28 23.65
CA GLN A 150 1.96 -9.77 24.87
C GLN A 150 0.99 -9.21 25.90
N PRO A 151 1.38 -9.18 27.19
CA PRO A 151 0.69 -8.36 28.19
C PRO A 151 0.77 -6.88 27.81
N GLY A 152 -0.31 -6.13 28.02
CA GLY A 152 -0.34 -4.68 27.81
C GLY A 152 -0.57 -4.22 26.36
N LEU A 153 -0.68 -5.14 25.39
CA LEU A 153 -1.13 -4.86 24.02
C LEU A 153 -1.73 -6.13 23.39
N GLN A 154 -3.06 -6.29 23.51
CA GLN A 154 -3.83 -7.36 22.84
C GLN A 154 -4.64 -6.75 21.70
N ASP A 155 -5.87 -6.32 21.99
CA ASP A 155 -6.67 -5.50 21.09
C ASP A 155 -6.24 -4.03 21.18
N PHE A 156 -6.18 -3.37 20.02
CA PHE A 156 -5.84 -1.96 19.95
C PHE A 156 -6.47 -1.30 18.73
N VAL A 157 -6.54 0.03 18.80
CA VAL A 157 -6.89 0.87 17.66
C VAL A 157 -5.76 1.87 17.47
N ILE A 158 -5.07 1.79 16.32
CA ILE A 158 -4.09 2.79 15.90
C ILE A 158 -4.86 4.03 15.44
N MET A 159 -4.47 5.17 15.99
CA MET A 159 -4.94 6.49 15.56
C MET A 159 -3.92 7.16 14.65
N GLU A 160 -2.62 6.96 14.90
CA GLU A 160 -1.55 7.45 14.04
C GLU A 160 -0.39 6.45 14.01
N GLU A 161 0.19 6.26 12.82
CA GLU A 161 1.50 5.66 12.66
C GLU A 161 2.53 6.80 12.51
N LEU A 162 3.50 6.85 13.42
CA LEU A 162 4.45 7.96 13.54
C LEU A 162 5.68 7.83 12.64
N THR A 163 5.67 6.88 11.70
CA THR A 163 6.75 6.66 10.73
C THR A 163 7.03 7.93 9.94
N GLN A 164 8.30 8.34 9.92
CA GLN A 164 8.77 9.51 9.19
C GLN A 164 9.68 9.15 8.00
N PHE A 165 9.81 10.10 7.09
CA PHE A 165 10.77 10.14 6.00
C PHE A 165 11.40 11.54 5.99
N SER A 166 12.53 11.70 6.67
CA SER A 166 13.28 12.95 6.75
C SER A 166 14.35 12.98 5.65
N PHE A 167 14.04 13.58 4.50
CA PHE A 167 14.89 13.53 3.31
C PHE A 167 16.15 14.39 3.45
N ALA A 168 17.27 13.85 2.99
CA ALA A 168 18.56 14.54 2.97
C ALA A 168 18.68 15.58 1.85
N ASP A 169 17.88 15.46 0.79
CA ASP A 169 17.81 16.38 -0.33
C ASP A 169 16.38 16.93 -0.50
N ASP A 170 16.27 18.14 -1.06
CA ASP A 170 14.97 18.69 -1.47
C ASP A 170 14.66 18.26 -2.90
N ALA A 171 14.42 16.96 -3.05
CA ALA A 171 14.29 16.28 -4.33
C ALA A 171 13.08 16.80 -5.13
N LYS A 172 13.22 16.88 -6.47
CA LYS A 172 12.07 17.03 -7.36
C LYS A 172 11.21 15.77 -7.24
N SER A 173 9.90 15.93 -7.15
CA SER A 173 8.97 14.83 -6.94
C SER A 173 7.78 14.88 -7.89
N TRP A 174 7.18 13.72 -8.14
CA TRP A 174 5.95 13.54 -8.91
C TRP A 174 4.93 12.79 -8.06
N TRP A 175 3.73 13.35 -7.93
CA TRP A 175 2.75 12.88 -6.96
C TRP A 175 1.31 13.23 -7.34
N ILE A 176 0.35 12.54 -6.73
CA ILE A 176 -1.07 12.92 -6.73
C ILE A 176 -1.54 13.21 -5.30
N PRO A 177 -2.44 14.17 -5.08
CA PRO A 177 -2.87 14.54 -3.74
C PRO A 177 -3.73 13.45 -3.08
N SER A 178 -3.66 13.33 -1.76
CA SER A 178 -4.51 12.42 -0.97
C SER A 178 -5.64 13.11 -0.20
N ASN A 179 -5.72 14.44 -0.23
CA ASN A 179 -6.66 15.22 0.58
C ASN A 179 -7.69 16.01 -0.25
N ARG A 180 -8.01 15.57 -1.48
CA ARG A 180 -9.09 16.17 -2.26
C ARG A 180 -10.45 15.68 -1.74
N GLY A 181 -11.33 16.62 -1.40
CA GLY A 181 -12.63 16.32 -0.79
C GLY A 181 -13.67 15.64 -1.72
N ARG A 182 -13.36 15.53 -3.02
CA ARG A 182 -14.06 14.70 -4.01
C ARG A 182 -13.00 13.87 -4.71
N LEU A 183 -13.32 12.64 -5.11
CA LEU A 183 -12.36 11.65 -5.63
C LEU A 183 -11.43 11.09 -4.54
N ASP A 184 -11.95 10.33 -3.56
CA ASP A 184 -11.11 9.45 -2.73
C ASP A 184 -10.63 8.24 -3.56
N ARG A 185 -9.94 8.55 -4.64
CA ARG A 185 -9.52 7.64 -5.71
C ARG A 185 -8.17 8.13 -6.23
N SER A 186 -7.54 7.34 -7.09
CA SER A 186 -6.22 7.65 -7.65
C SER A 186 -6.28 8.25 -9.06
N GLU A 187 -7.47 8.56 -9.56
CA GLU A 187 -7.73 9.03 -10.93
C GLU A 187 -7.46 10.53 -11.09
N MET A 188 -6.20 10.90 -10.90
CA MET A 188 -5.75 12.28 -10.93
C MET A 188 -4.54 12.43 -11.85
N LEU A 189 -4.34 13.65 -12.36
CA LEU A 189 -3.11 14.00 -13.05
C LEU A 189 -1.98 14.20 -12.03
N TYR A 190 -0.79 13.75 -12.40
CA TYR A 190 0.41 13.99 -11.59
C TYR A 190 0.73 15.48 -11.50
N SER A 191 1.19 15.88 -10.32
CA SER A 191 1.77 17.19 -10.05
C SER A 191 3.26 17.01 -9.78
N SER A 192 4.04 18.08 -10.02
CA SER A 192 5.47 18.08 -9.74
C SER A 192 5.85 19.25 -8.84
N SER A 193 6.60 18.97 -7.77
CA SER A 193 7.16 19.97 -6.87
C SER A 193 8.40 19.43 -6.15
N PRO A 194 9.22 20.27 -5.50
CA PRO A 194 10.14 19.80 -4.47
C PRO A 194 9.39 19.09 -3.34
N VAL A 195 10.05 18.15 -2.65
CA VAL A 195 9.45 17.42 -1.51
C VAL A 195 9.15 18.35 -0.33
N SER A 196 9.89 19.44 -0.17
CA SER A 196 9.78 20.38 0.95
C SER A 196 8.46 21.14 1.05
N VAL A 197 7.71 21.22 -0.06
CA VAL A 197 6.42 21.92 -0.16
C VAL A 197 5.22 20.97 -0.20
N ILE A 198 5.44 19.66 -0.11
CA ILE A 198 4.38 18.66 -0.07
C ILE A 198 3.56 18.78 1.22
N ASP A 199 2.26 18.56 1.06
CA ASP A 199 1.27 18.61 2.14
C ASP A 199 0.62 17.26 2.38
N SER A 200 -0.02 16.68 1.37
CA SER A 200 -0.71 15.40 1.50
C SER A 200 -0.79 14.71 0.13
N ILE A 201 -0.16 13.55 0.01
CA ILE A 201 -0.03 12.81 -1.25
C ILE A 201 -0.28 11.32 -1.07
N GLN A 202 -0.71 10.69 -2.14
CA GLN A 202 -0.82 9.24 -2.23
C GLN A 202 0.53 8.61 -2.59
N THR A 203 0.75 7.36 -2.20
CA THR A 203 1.88 6.58 -2.71
C THR A 203 1.47 5.69 -3.90
N PRO A 204 2.38 5.43 -4.86
CA PRO A 204 3.83 5.71 -4.85
C PRO A 204 4.21 7.19 -5.00
N LEU A 205 5.19 7.66 -4.21
CA LEU A 205 5.83 8.97 -4.36
C LEU A 205 7.18 8.78 -5.08
N THR A 206 7.29 9.29 -6.30
CA THR A 206 8.54 9.22 -7.09
C THR A 206 9.33 10.52 -6.96
N MET A 207 10.65 10.39 -6.79
CA MET A 207 11.56 11.50 -6.55
C MET A 207 12.88 11.35 -7.32
N GLN A 208 13.49 12.49 -7.64
CA GLN A 208 14.83 12.60 -8.19
C GLN A 208 15.62 13.63 -7.38
N THR A 209 16.80 13.25 -6.89
CA THR A 209 17.72 14.17 -6.20
C THR A 209 18.13 15.32 -7.12
N ARG A 210 18.40 16.50 -6.55
CA ARG A 210 18.77 17.71 -7.32
C ARG A 210 20.06 17.56 -8.12
N ASP A 211 20.96 16.67 -7.71
CA ASP A 211 22.16 16.34 -8.47
C ASP A 211 21.90 15.37 -9.65
N GLY A 212 20.66 14.87 -9.77
CA GLY A 212 20.21 13.98 -10.82
C GLY A 212 20.74 12.54 -10.74
N ARG A 213 21.43 12.17 -9.66
CA ARG A 213 22.16 10.89 -9.55
C ARG A 213 21.36 9.76 -8.92
N THR A 214 20.31 10.08 -8.16
CA THR A 214 19.52 9.08 -7.45
C THR A 214 18.04 9.35 -7.63
N PHE A 215 17.33 8.28 -7.97
CA PHE A 215 15.88 8.23 -8.04
C PHE A 215 15.38 7.37 -6.88
N MET A 216 14.25 7.79 -6.28
CA MET A 216 13.63 7.09 -5.16
C MET A 216 12.13 6.95 -5.38
N VAL A 217 11.56 5.84 -4.92
CA VAL A 217 10.10 5.67 -4.81
C VAL A 217 9.74 5.24 -3.39
N ILE A 218 8.90 6.04 -2.72
CA ILE A 218 8.33 5.68 -1.42
C ILE A 218 6.96 5.07 -1.63
N HIS A 219 6.77 3.86 -1.13
CA HIS A 219 5.52 3.11 -1.27
C HIS A 219 5.36 2.08 -0.15
N GLU A 220 4.45 1.13 -0.31
CA GLU A 220 4.26 0.02 0.62
C GLU A 220 4.09 -1.32 -0.12
N ALA A 221 4.29 -2.42 0.61
CA ALA A 221 4.08 -3.77 0.09
C ALA A 221 3.36 -4.65 1.12
N ASN A 222 2.59 -5.62 0.61
CA ASN A 222 1.79 -6.56 1.40
C ASN A 222 0.77 -5.84 2.31
N LEU A 223 -0.06 -4.97 1.73
CA LEU A 223 -1.15 -4.30 2.44
C LEU A 223 -2.28 -5.30 2.74
N VAL A 224 -2.25 -5.85 3.95
CA VAL A 224 -3.22 -6.83 4.46
C VAL A 224 -3.68 -6.39 5.83
N ASP A 225 -5.00 -6.31 6.01
CA ASP A 225 -5.63 -5.95 7.29
C ASP A 225 -5.07 -4.67 7.95
N TYR A 226 -4.72 -3.69 7.12
CA TYR A 226 -4.19 -2.38 7.53
C TYR A 226 -4.80 -1.28 6.64
N ALA A 227 -4.66 -0.03 7.05
CA ALA A 227 -5.08 1.10 6.23
C ALA A 227 -3.99 1.52 5.25
N ARG A 228 -4.38 2.00 4.06
CA ARG A 228 -3.44 2.56 3.08
C ARG A 228 -2.57 3.65 3.69
N MET A 229 -1.29 3.64 3.34
CA MET A 229 -0.32 4.70 3.59
C MET A 229 -0.41 5.80 2.52
N ASN A 230 -0.86 6.97 2.95
CA ASN A 230 -0.52 8.24 2.31
C ASN A 230 0.67 8.89 3.04
N LEU A 231 1.23 9.94 2.46
CA LEU A 231 2.28 10.75 3.09
C LEU A 231 1.80 12.18 3.28
N ALA A 232 2.17 12.78 4.40
CA ALA A 232 1.86 14.18 4.70
C ALA A 232 3.07 14.97 5.18
N GLY A 233 3.19 16.21 4.75
CA GLY A 233 4.20 17.17 5.15
C GLY A 233 3.56 18.42 5.76
N PRO A 234 4.27 19.19 6.59
CA PRO A 234 3.71 20.40 7.21
C PRO A 234 3.57 21.59 6.23
N ARG A 235 3.96 21.45 4.95
CA ARG A 235 4.47 22.55 4.12
C ARG A 235 5.59 23.30 4.89
N MET A 236 6.07 24.48 4.47
CA MET A 236 7.11 25.26 5.19
C MET A 236 8.57 24.85 4.95
N ASP A 237 8.96 24.56 3.71
CA ASP A 237 10.34 24.20 3.34
C ASP A 237 10.94 23.04 4.16
N SER A 238 10.06 22.14 4.63
CA SER A 238 10.42 21.01 5.47
C SER A 238 10.57 19.75 4.64
N ARG A 239 11.76 19.14 4.65
CA ARG A 239 12.04 17.86 3.98
C ARG A 239 11.52 16.65 4.77
N LEU A 240 10.51 16.83 5.61
CA LEU A 240 9.94 15.80 6.46
C LEU A 240 8.55 15.43 5.98
N LEU A 241 8.39 14.19 5.56
CA LEU A 241 7.08 13.56 5.40
C LEU A 241 6.82 12.57 6.53
N ARG A 242 5.55 12.40 6.90
CA ARG A 242 5.08 11.38 7.84
C ARG A 242 4.01 10.51 7.18
N VAL A 243 3.89 9.28 7.65
CA VAL A 243 2.75 8.42 7.30
C VAL A 243 1.45 9.09 7.72
N ALA A 244 0.46 9.05 6.83
CA ALA A 244 -0.90 9.51 7.05
C ALA A 244 -1.87 8.38 6.62
N LEU A 245 -2.33 7.58 7.57
CA LEU A 245 -3.18 6.44 7.27
C LEU A 245 -4.59 6.86 6.87
N ALA A 246 -5.18 6.18 5.89
CA ALA A 246 -6.57 6.38 5.51
C ALA A 246 -7.52 5.94 6.65
N PRO A 247 -8.41 6.83 7.13
CA PRO A 247 -9.28 6.52 8.25
C PRO A 247 -10.51 5.70 7.83
N TRP A 248 -11.05 4.95 8.78
CA TRP A 248 -12.46 4.57 8.82
C TRP A 248 -13.33 5.83 8.96
N GLN A 249 -14.63 5.73 8.65
CA GLN A 249 -15.56 6.86 8.79
C GLN A 249 -15.52 7.52 10.19
N ASN A 250 -15.35 6.72 11.26
CA ASN A 250 -15.32 7.22 12.63
C ASN A 250 -13.95 7.77 13.08
N GLY A 251 -12.98 7.86 12.18
CA GLY A 251 -11.64 8.38 12.44
C GLY A 251 -10.61 7.35 12.92
N ASP A 252 -11.02 6.13 13.29
CA ASP A 252 -10.07 5.04 13.58
C ASP A 252 -9.22 4.78 12.33
N LYS A 253 -7.93 4.43 12.45
CA LYS A 253 -7.11 4.07 11.28
C LYS A 253 -7.04 2.57 11.10
N VAL A 254 -6.60 1.87 12.14
CA VAL A 254 -6.40 0.41 12.10
C VAL A 254 -6.89 -0.18 13.41
N ARG A 255 -7.76 -1.17 13.32
CA ARG A 255 -8.19 -2.00 14.45
C ARG A 255 -7.44 -3.33 14.35
N GLY A 256 -6.64 -3.65 15.36
CA GLY A 256 -5.74 -4.81 15.34
C GLY A 256 -5.79 -5.62 16.63
N HIS A 257 -5.25 -6.83 16.55
CA HIS A 257 -5.07 -7.76 17.66
C HIS A 257 -3.69 -8.40 17.56
N THR A 258 -2.93 -8.51 18.65
CA THR A 258 -1.61 -9.16 18.63
C THR A 258 -1.73 -10.70 18.60
N PRO A 259 -0.90 -11.44 17.84
CA PRO A 259 0.23 -10.95 17.04
C PRO A 259 -0.23 -10.19 15.79
N PHE A 260 0.44 -9.08 15.50
CA PHE A 260 0.09 -8.15 14.42
C PHE A 260 1.33 -7.72 13.65
N VAL A 261 1.19 -7.49 12.34
CA VAL A 261 2.29 -7.06 11.48
C VAL A 261 1.79 -5.94 10.57
N THR A 262 2.55 -4.86 10.46
CA THR A 262 2.21 -3.80 9.49
C THR A 262 2.58 -4.24 8.08
N PRO A 263 1.97 -3.63 7.04
CA PRO A 263 2.54 -3.66 5.70
C PRO A 263 3.99 -3.18 5.73
N TRP A 264 4.76 -3.59 4.74
CA TRP A 264 6.10 -3.05 4.53
C TRP A 264 5.99 -1.62 4.04
N ARG A 265 6.86 -0.74 4.53
CA ARG A 265 7.17 0.55 3.91
C ARG A 265 8.40 0.35 3.04
N THR A 266 8.34 0.79 1.80
CA THR A 266 9.38 0.53 0.80
C THR A 266 10.00 1.82 0.31
N ILE A 267 11.31 1.77 0.08
CA ILE A 267 12.13 2.81 -0.49
C ILE A 267 12.88 2.15 -1.65
N GLN A 268 12.33 2.22 -2.86
CA GLN A 268 13.08 1.80 -4.06
C GLN A 268 14.14 2.86 -4.36
N ILE A 269 15.32 2.43 -4.80
CA ILE A 269 16.47 3.32 -5.01
C ILE A 269 17.21 2.90 -6.27
N ALA A 270 17.38 3.85 -7.18
CA ALA A 270 18.01 3.62 -8.48
C ALA A 270 18.93 4.77 -8.90
N ASP A 271 19.89 4.48 -9.78
CA ASP A 271 20.76 5.51 -10.37
C ASP A 271 20.13 6.13 -11.64
N ARG A 272 19.14 5.46 -12.26
CA ARG A 272 18.37 5.94 -13.42
C ARG A 272 16.88 5.69 -13.22
N ALA A 273 16.04 6.58 -13.73
CA ALA A 273 14.58 6.41 -13.69
C ALA A 273 14.12 5.06 -14.29
N ALA A 274 14.72 4.64 -15.40
CA ALA A 274 14.39 3.38 -16.07
C ALA A 274 14.69 2.12 -15.22
N ASP A 275 15.52 2.23 -14.18
CA ASP A 275 15.83 1.12 -13.28
C ASP A 275 14.81 0.99 -12.12
N LEU A 276 13.90 1.96 -11.96
CA LEU A 276 12.78 1.87 -10.99
C LEU A 276 11.71 0.89 -11.46
N SER A 277 11.31 0.98 -12.73
CA SER A 277 10.21 0.18 -13.30
C SER A 277 10.41 -1.34 -13.24
N PRO A 278 11.60 -1.92 -13.52
CA PRO A 278 11.80 -3.37 -13.46
C PRO A 278 11.99 -3.90 -12.04
N SER A 279 11.94 -3.05 -11.00
CA SER A 279 12.13 -3.49 -9.62
C SER A 279 10.99 -4.41 -9.17
N VAL A 280 11.39 -5.55 -8.61
CA VAL A 280 10.51 -6.59 -8.07
C VAL A 280 10.46 -6.56 -6.53
N LEU A 281 10.95 -5.46 -5.92
CA LEU A 281 11.01 -5.26 -4.47
C LEU A 281 9.65 -5.53 -3.81
N GLY A 282 8.57 -4.93 -4.35
CA GLY A 282 7.22 -5.10 -3.82
C GLY A 282 6.77 -6.56 -3.80
N LEU A 283 7.06 -7.31 -4.87
CA LEU A 283 6.75 -8.75 -4.92
C LEU A 283 7.57 -9.54 -3.91
N ASN A 284 8.88 -9.31 -3.82
CA ASN A 284 9.75 -10.01 -2.87
C ASN A 284 9.33 -9.82 -1.40
N LEU A 285 8.62 -8.73 -1.09
CA LEU A 285 8.09 -8.44 0.24
C LEU A 285 6.69 -9.04 0.52
N ASN A 286 6.03 -9.62 -0.48
CA ASN A 286 4.78 -10.37 -0.30
C ASN A 286 5.03 -11.85 -0.01
N PRO A 287 4.14 -12.54 0.71
CA PRO A 287 4.21 -14.00 0.86
C PRO A 287 4.18 -14.74 -0.49
N PRO A 288 4.68 -15.99 -0.56
CA PRO A 288 4.45 -16.87 -1.70
C PRO A 288 2.96 -17.11 -1.99
N SER A 289 2.65 -17.60 -3.18
CA SER A 289 1.29 -17.96 -3.57
C SER A 289 0.63 -18.92 -2.57
N VAL A 290 -0.59 -18.59 -2.15
CA VAL A 290 -1.45 -19.52 -1.39
C VAL A 290 -2.28 -20.43 -2.29
N LEU A 291 -2.30 -20.16 -3.61
CA LEU A 291 -2.95 -21.00 -4.61
C LEU A 291 -1.99 -22.11 -5.03
N SER A 292 -2.40 -23.37 -4.81
CA SER A 292 -1.61 -24.56 -5.16
C SER A 292 -1.65 -24.91 -6.64
N ASP A 293 -2.77 -24.59 -7.31
CA ASP A 293 -2.92 -24.67 -8.76
C ASP A 293 -3.22 -23.29 -9.34
N VAL A 294 -2.35 -22.85 -10.24
CA VAL A 294 -2.42 -21.57 -10.95
C VAL A 294 -2.53 -21.78 -12.46
N SER A 295 -2.74 -23.02 -12.92
CA SER A 295 -2.77 -23.38 -14.34
C SER A 295 -3.96 -22.78 -15.09
N TRP A 296 -5.05 -22.49 -14.39
CA TRP A 296 -6.26 -21.82 -14.93
C TRP A 296 -6.06 -20.32 -15.15
N ILE A 297 -5.05 -19.71 -14.52
CA ILE A 297 -4.75 -18.29 -14.62
C ILE A 297 -3.97 -18.03 -15.90
N LYS A 298 -4.56 -17.26 -16.82
CA LYS A 298 -3.99 -17.00 -18.15
C LYS A 298 -4.10 -15.52 -18.51
N PRO A 299 -2.97 -14.82 -18.73
CA PRO A 299 -2.98 -13.50 -19.35
C PRO A 299 -3.69 -13.53 -20.70
N MET A 300 -4.47 -12.50 -20.99
CA MET A 300 -5.16 -12.36 -22.28
C MET A 300 -5.25 -10.89 -22.70
N LYS A 301 -5.29 -10.67 -24.02
CA LYS A 301 -5.80 -9.42 -24.58
C LYS A 301 -7.31 -9.56 -24.76
N TYR A 302 -8.06 -8.49 -24.55
CA TYR A 302 -9.50 -8.48 -24.71
C TYR A 302 -9.98 -7.22 -25.43
N VAL A 303 -11.23 -7.25 -25.91
CA VAL A 303 -12.00 -6.07 -26.33
C VAL A 303 -13.27 -6.00 -25.50
N GLY A 304 -14.05 -4.93 -25.59
CA GLY A 304 -15.30 -4.88 -24.84
C GLY A 304 -16.36 -3.97 -25.41
N ILE A 305 -17.59 -4.33 -25.09
CA ILE A 305 -18.73 -3.41 -25.09
C ILE A 305 -18.52 -2.54 -23.85
N TRP A 306 -17.83 -1.41 -24.06
CA TRP A 306 -17.35 -0.52 -23.00
C TRP A 306 -17.22 0.92 -23.52
N TRP A 307 -16.27 1.15 -24.43
CA TRP A 307 -15.96 2.49 -24.96
C TRP A 307 -17.19 3.19 -25.53
N GLY A 308 -18.07 2.43 -26.19
CA GLY A 308 -19.30 2.95 -26.78
C GLY A 308 -20.19 3.69 -25.78
N MET A 309 -20.20 3.28 -24.51
CA MET A 309 -20.93 3.96 -23.45
C MET A 309 -20.24 5.25 -23.00
N HIS A 310 -18.91 5.23 -22.86
CA HIS A 310 -18.15 6.45 -22.52
C HIS A 310 -18.25 7.56 -23.59
N ILE A 311 -18.41 7.20 -24.87
CA ILE A 311 -18.61 8.16 -25.97
C ILE A 311 -20.08 8.31 -26.40
N ASN A 312 -21.03 7.82 -25.61
CA ASN A 312 -22.49 7.99 -25.81
C ASN A 312 -23.07 7.41 -27.12
N THR A 313 -22.38 6.45 -27.73
CA THR A 313 -22.90 5.66 -28.86
C THR A 313 -23.73 4.45 -28.40
N MET A 314 -23.53 4.02 -27.16
CA MET A 314 -24.27 2.96 -26.45
C MET A 314 -24.65 3.45 -25.05
N THR A 315 -25.52 2.73 -24.36
CA THR A 315 -25.88 2.96 -22.95
C THR A 315 -25.66 1.70 -22.12
N TRP A 316 -25.30 1.87 -20.85
CA TRP A 316 -25.40 0.80 -19.87
C TRP A 316 -26.86 0.49 -19.52
N SER A 317 -27.70 1.52 -19.44
CA SER A 317 -29.14 1.37 -19.20
C SER A 317 -29.82 0.64 -20.36
N SER A 318 -30.89 -0.06 -20.02
CA SER A 318 -31.78 -0.72 -20.99
C SER A 318 -32.44 0.29 -21.94
N GLY A 319 -32.84 -0.18 -23.12
CA GLY A 319 -33.51 0.64 -24.14
C GLY A 319 -32.85 0.57 -25.50
N PRO A 320 -33.22 1.46 -26.45
CA PRO A 320 -32.82 1.33 -27.86
C PRO A 320 -31.33 1.43 -28.14
N LYS A 321 -30.54 1.98 -27.21
CA LYS A 321 -29.08 2.12 -27.31
C LYS A 321 -28.32 1.18 -26.36
N HIS A 322 -29.01 0.24 -25.72
CA HIS A 322 -28.40 -0.67 -24.76
C HIS A 322 -27.23 -1.43 -25.41
N GLY A 323 -26.04 -1.30 -24.82
CA GLY A 323 -24.83 -1.91 -25.34
C GLY A 323 -24.82 -3.42 -25.18
N ALA A 324 -25.19 -3.91 -23.99
CA ALA A 324 -25.10 -5.32 -23.62
C ALA A 324 -26.31 -6.11 -24.11
N THR A 325 -26.40 -6.34 -25.41
CA THR A 325 -27.38 -7.26 -25.99
C THR A 325 -26.73 -8.56 -26.44
N THR A 326 -27.54 -9.62 -26.54
CA THR A 326 -27.08 -10.93 -27.04
C THR A 326 -26.49 -10.81 -28.45
N GLU A 327 -27.15 -10.05 -29.33
CA GLU A 327 -26.69 -9.82 -30.70
C GLU A 327 -25.35 -9.08 -30.74
N ASN A 328 -25.23 -7.96 -30.02
CA ASN A 328 -24.00 -7.16 -30.02
C ASN A 328 -22.84 -7.95 -29.40
N THR A 329 -23.11 -8.70 -28.33
CA THR A 329 -22.08 -9.52 -27.66
C THR A 329 -21.57 -10.62 -28.58
N LYS A 330 -22.44 -11.33 -29.32
CA LYS A 330 -22.01 -12.30 -30.34
C LYS A 330 -21.13 -11.66 -31.41
N ARG A 331 -21.47 -10.45 -31.87
CA ARG A 331 -20.64 -9.69 -32.83
C ARG A 331 -19.24 -9.41 -32.30
N TYR A 332 -19.11 -9.01 -31.03
CA TYR A 332 -17.80 -8.80 -30.39
C TYR A 332 -17.04 -10.11 -30.17
N ILE A 333 -17.72 -11.20 -29.82
CA ILE A 333 -17.12 -12.54 -29.71
C ILE A 333 -16.55 -12.98 -31.06
N ASP A 334 -17.31 -12.80 -32.15
CA ASP A 334 -16.84 -13.14 -33.50
C ASP A 334 -15.63 -12.29 -33.92
N PHE A 335 -15.63 -11.00 -33.56
CA PHE A 335 -14.47 -10.13 -33.78
C PHE A 335 -13.26 -10.60 -32.96
N ALA A 336 -13.44 -10.92 -31.68
CA ALA A 336 -12.36 -11.38 -30.81
C ALA A 336 -11.74 -12.68 -31.34
N ALA A 337 -12.57 -13.67 -31.69
CA ALA A 337 -12.14 -14.94 -32.25
C ALA A 337 -11.37 -14.75 -33.57
N LYS A 338 -11.89 -13.91 -34.48
CA LYS A 338 -11.25 -13.62 -35.77
C LYS A 338 -9.88 -12.95 -35.62
N ASN A 339 -9.66 -12.20 -34.56
CA ASN A 339 -8.44 -11.40 -34.35
C ASN A 339 -7.51 -11.96 -33.26
N GLY A 340 -7.75 -13.17 -32.77
CA GLY A 340 -6.90 -13.81 -31.76
C GLY A 340 -6.89 -13.08 -30.41
N LEU A 341 -8.02 -12.46 -30.04
CA LEU A 341 -8.23 -11.87 -28.72
C LEU A 341 -8.84 -12.92 -27.80
N GLY A 342 -8.35 -12.99 -26.56
CA GLY A 342 -8.73 -14.03 -25.61
C GLY A 342 -10.05 -13.77 -24.90
N GLY A 343 -10.57 -12.53 -24.89
CA GLY A 343 -11.80 -12.21 -24.18
C GLY A 343 -12.62 -11.05 -24.72
N VAL A 344 -13.88 -11.00 -24.27
CA VAL A 344 -14.84 -9.90 -24.49
C VAL A 344 -15.41 -9.45 -23.15
N LEU A 345 -15.16 -8.20 -22.77
CA LEU A 345 -15.83 -7.52 -21.65
C LEU A 345 -17.20 -7.01 -22.07
N VAL A 346 -18.20 -7.19 -21.20
CA VAL A 346 -19.53 -6.60 -21.39
C VAL A 346 -19.99 -5.91 -20.11
N GLU A 347 -20.09 -4.59 -20.17
CA GLU A 347 -20.73 -3.81 -19.11
C GLU A 347 -22.18 -3.51 -19.44
N GLY A 348 -23.03 -3.37 -18.42
CA GLY A 348 -24.47 -3.15 -18.60
C GLY A 348 -25.31 -4.43 -18.70
N TRP A 349 -24.70 -5.62 -18.58
CA TRP A 349 -25.40 -6.89 -18.81
C TRP A 349 -26.49 -7.22 -17.77
N ASN A 350 -26.31 -6.75 -16.53
CA ASN A 350 -27.12 -7.09 -15.37
C ASN A 350 -28.13 -6.02 -15.00
N THR A 351 -29.22 -6.36 -14.32
CA THR A 351 -30.18 -5.34 -13.86
C THR A 351 -29.56 -4.42 -12.81
N GLY A 352 -29.83 -3.11 -12.91
CA GLY A 352 -29.37 -2.11 -11.95
C GLY A 352 -28.75 -0.86 -12.59
N TRP A 353 -28.56 -0.84 -13.91
CA TRP A 353 -27.96 0.29 -14.65
C TRP A 353 -28.97 1.36 -15.10
N ASP A 354 -30.27 1.14 -14.94
CA ASP A 354 -31.28 2.10 -15.40
C ASP A 354 -31.25 3.39 -14.57
N GLY A 355 -31.29 4.51 -15.28
CA GLY A 355 -31.20 5.85 -14.69
C GLY A 355 -29.75 6.26 -14.43
N ASP A 356 -29.52 6.90 -13.29
CA ASP A 356 -28.19 7.36 -12.86
C ASP A 356 -27.51 6.25 -12.05
N TRP A 357 -26.83 5.35 -12.75
CA TRP A 357 -26.26 4.13 -12.18
C TRP A 357 -25.28 4.39 -11.03
N ILE A 358 -24.61 5.55 -11.00
CA ILE A 358 -23.71 5.94 -9.89
C ILE A 358 -24.47 6.01 -8.55
N LYS A 359 -25.78 6.22 -8.58
CA LYS A 359 -26.65 6.26 -7.39
C LYS A 359 -27.28 4.90 -7.05
N ASN A 360 -26.97 3.84 -7.80
CA ASN A 360 -27.68 2.55 -7.75
C ASN A 360 -26.98 1.50 -6.87
N ALA A 361 -26.25 1.91 -5.83
CA ALA A 361 -25.49 1.04 -4.92
C ALA A 361 -26.24 -0.22 -4.42
N ASN A 362 -27.55 -0.13 -4.20
CA ASN A 362 -28.38 -1.24 -3.71
C ASN A 362 -29.24 -1.92 -4.79
N ALA A 363 -29.19 -1.47 -6.05
CA ALA A 363 -30.06 -1.96 -7.13
C ALA A 363 -29.41 -3.02 -8.02
N PHE A 364 -28.07 -3.10 -8.06
CA PHE A 364 -27.38 -4.10 -8.88
C PHE A 364 -27.68 -5.53 -8.43
N SER A 365 -28.07 -6.37 -9.38
CA SER A 365 -28.04 -7.82 -9.24
C SER A 365 -26.80 -8.37 -9.93
N PHE A 366 -26.06 -9.27 -9.28
CA PHE A 366 -24.89 -9.93 -9.89
C PHE A 366 -25.24 -11.33 -10.42
N THR A 367 -26.54 -11.65 -10.50
CA THR A 367 -27.05 -12.95 -10.99
C THR A 367 -28.17 -12.80 -12.01
N GLN A 368 -28.75 -11.61 -12.17
CA GLN A 368 -29.87 -11.34 -13.06
C GLN A 368 -29.44 -10.45 -14.23
N ALA A 369 -29.48 -11.01 -15.43
CA ALA A 369 -29.27 -10.27 -16.68
C ALA A 369 -30.52 -9.45 -17.07
N TYR A 370 -30.34 -8.42 -17.88
CA TYR A 370 -31.44 -7.79 -18.62
C TYR A 370 -32.07 -8.77 -19.64
N PRO A 371 -33.36 -8.60 -20.02
CA PRO A 371 -34.05 -9.54 -20.90
C PRO A 371 -33.45 -9.72 -22.31
N ASP A 372 -32.69 -8.73 -22.80
CA ASP A 372 -32.01 -8.75 -24.09
C ASP A 372 -30.60 -9.35 -24.04
N TYR A 373 -30.13 -9.78 -22.86
CA TYR A 373 -28.83 -10.40 -22.62
C TYR A 373 -28.96 -11.83 -22.06
N ASN A 374 -28.77 -12.84 -22.91
CA ASN A 374 -28.84 -14.24 -22.52
C ASN A 374 -27.47 -14.76 -22.06
N LEU A 375 -27.15 -14.61 -20.77
CA LEU A 375 -25.84 -14.97 -20.21
C LEU A 375 -25.45 -16.45 -20.46
N PRO A 376 -26.29 -17.46 -20.21
CA PRO A 376 -25.95 -18.86 -20.51
C PRO A 376 -25.67 -19.13 -21.99
N GLU A 377 -26.48 -18.55 -22.89
CA GLU A 377 -26.27 -18.69 -24.34
C GLU A 377 -24.96 -18.05 -24.79
N LEU A 378 -24.63 -16.86 -24.26
CA LEU A 378 -23.40 -16.15 -24.58
C LEU A 378 -22.17 -16.83 -24.03
N ALA A 379 -22.23 -17.40 -22.83
CA ALA A 379 -21.16 -18.22 -22.26
C ALA A 379 -20.84 -19.41 -23.19
N ALA A 380 -21.88 -20.18 -23.57
CA ALA A 380 -21.73 -21.30 -24.49
C ALA A 380 -21.19 -20.86 -25.87
N TYR A 381 -21.68 -19.73 -26.41
CA TYR A 381 -21.20 -19.21 -27.69
C TYR A 381 -19.73 -18.78 -27.62
N ALA A 382 -19.32 -18.06 -26.56
CA ALA A 382 -17.94 -17.65 -26.36
C ALA A 382 -17.00 -18.86 -26.28
N HIS A 383 -17.36 -19.89 -25.50
CA HIS A 383 -16.60 -21.13 -25.42
C HIS A 383 -16.48 -21.83 -26.77
N SER A 384 -17.56 -21.90 -27.56
CA SER A 384 -17.52 -22.50 -28.90
C SER A 384 -16.56 -21.80 -29.86
N LYS A 385 -16.20 -20.54 -29.56
CA LYS A 385 -15.28 -19.70 -30.32
C LYS A 385 -13.88 -19.62 -29.70
N GLY A 386 -13.64 -20.30 -28.58
CA GLY A 386 -12.39 -20.21 -27.83
C GLY A 386 -12.13 -18.82 -27.22
N VAL A 387 -13.20 -18.06 -26.95
CA VAL A 387 -13.14 -16.71 -26.37
C VAL A 387 -13.72 -16.75 -24.96
N ARG A 388 -13.13 -16.00 -24.03
CA ARG A 388 -13.66 -15.81 -22.68
C ARG A 388 -14.67 -14.67 -22.67
N LEU A 389 -15.79 -14.85 -21.98
CA LEU A 389 -16.69 -13.75 -21.66
C LEU A 389 -16.30 -13.19 -20.28
N ILE A 390 -15.87 -11.93 -20.25
CA ILE A 390 -15.43 -11.24 -19.03
C ILE A 390 -16.66 -10.55 -18.43
N VAL A 391 -17.03 -10.97 -17.23
CA VAL A 391 -18.22 -10.46 -16.53
C VAL A 391 -17.89 -9.13 -15.85
N HIS A 392 -18.83 -8.18 -15.86
CA HIS A 392 -18.67 -6.91 -15.16
C HIS A 392 -19.49 -6.87 -13.86
N ASN A 393 -18.83 -6.55 -12.75
CA ASN A 393 -19.42 -6.35 -11.42
C ASN A 393 -19.15 -4.92 -10.92
N GLU A 394 -19.86 -3.93 -11.47
CA GLU A 394 -19.91 -2.58 -10.90
C GLU A 394 -20.76 -2.58 -9.62
N THR A 395 -20.27 -1.90 -8.58
CA THR A 395 -20.94 -1.87 -7.28
C THR A 395 -21.56 -0.52 -6.94
N SER A 396 -21.10 0.56 -7.58
CA SER A 396 -21.37 1.97 -7.25
C SER A 396 -21.23 2.24 -5.75
N GLY A 397 -20.17 1.67 -5.17
CA GLY A 397 -19.88 1.73 -3.74
C GLY A 397 -20.70 0.79 -2.86
N GLY A 398 -21.71 0.11 -3.39
CA GLY A 398 -22.63 -0.78 -2.67
C GLY A 398 -22.01 -2.11 -2.22
N ILE A 399 -20.92 -2.08 -1.46
CA ILE A 399 -20.16 -3.28 -1.12
C ILE A 399 -20.95 -4.28 -0.27
N VAL A 400 -21.87 -3.83 0.60
CA VAL A 400 -22.73 -4.72 1.40
C VAL A 400 -23.72 -5.46 0.48
N ASN A 401 -24.23 -4.78 -0.55
CA ASN A 401 -25.05 -5.40 -1.58
C ASN A 401 -24.24 -6.43 -2.37
N TYR A 402 -23.02 -6.08 -2.76
CA TYR A 402 -22.13 -6.98 -3.49
C TYR A 402 -21.75 -8.22 -2.67
N GLU A 403 -21.30 -8.04 -1.43
CA GLU A 403 -20.91 -9.16 -0.56
C GLU A 403 -22.04 -10.15 -0.28
N ARG A 404 -23.28 -9.67 -0.15
CA ARG A 404 -24.45 -10.54 0.04
C ARG A 404 -24.72 -11.45 -1.17
N GLN A 405 -24.36 -11.01 -2.36
CA GLN A 405 -24.59 -11.72 -3.62
C GLN A 405 -23.35 -12.47 -4.14
N MET A 406 -22.16 -12.15 -3.62
CA MET A 406 -20.87 -12.57 -4.19
C MET A 406 -20.73 -14.07 -4.38
N GLU A 407 -21.03 -14.88 -3.36
CA GLU A 407 -20.92 -16.35 -3.45
C GLU A 407 -21.88 -16.92 -4.51
N ALA A 408 -23.13 -16.42 -4.57
CA ALA A 408 -24.10 -16.87 -5.57
C ALA A 408 -23.72 -16.45 -6.99
N ALA A 409 -23.20 -15.22 -7.16
CA ALA A 409 -22.72 -14.71 -8.43
C ALA A 409 -21.53 -15.52 -8.94
N TYR A 410 -20.52 -15.76 -8.09
CA TYR A 410 -19.33 -16.49 -8.50
C TYR A 410 -19.61 -17.97 -8.76
N ALA A 411 -20.52 -18.58 -8.01
CA ALA A 411 -21.02 -19.92 -8.31
C ALA A 411 -21.73 -20.00 -9.67
N LEU A 412 -22.58 -19.02 -9.99
CA LEU A 412 -23.20 -18.90 -11.32
C LEU A 412 -22.14 -18.79 -12.41
N TYR A 413 -21.19 -17.85 -12.27
CA TYR A 413 -20.13 -17.62 -13.25
C TYR A 413 -19.29 -18.87 -13.48
N HIS A 414 -18.87 -19.52 -12.40
CA HIS A 414 -18.12 -20.78 -12.46
C HIS A 414 -18.92 -21.89 -13.15
N SER A 415 -20.22 -22.04 -12.84
CA SER A 415 -21.08 -23.05 -13.48
C SER A 415 -21.24 -22.85 -14.99
N LEU A 416 -21.08 -21.62 -15.46
CA LEU A 416 -21.11 -21.23 -16.86
C LEU A 416 -19.72 -21.18 -17.50
N GLY A 417 -18.66 -21.58 -16.77
CA GLY A 417 -17.26 -21.52 -17.23
C GLY A 417 -16.76 -20.10 -17.51
N LEU A 418 -17.26 -19.12 -16.78
CA LEU A 418 -16.82 -17.73 -16.80
C LEU A 418 -15.77 -17.52 -15.72
N ASP A 419 -14.53 -17.28 -16.11
CA ASP A 419 -13.36 -17.27 -15.23
C ASP A 419 -12.60 -15.94 -15.21
N ALA A 420 -13.27 -14.85 -15.61
CA ALA A 420 -12.72 -13.50 -15.55
C ALA A 420 -13.81 -12.48 -15.20
N ILE A 421 -13.49 -11.58 -14.25
CA ILE A 421 -14.33 -10.47 -13.83
C ILE A 421 -13.56 -9.16 -13.94
N LYS A 422 -14.20 -8.13 -14.49
CA LYS A 422 -13.90 -6.73 -14.16
C LYS A 422 -14.83 -6.30 -13.03
N SER A 423 -14.31 -5.82 -11.91
CA SER A 423 -15.14 -5.23 -10.83
C SER A 423 -14.89 -3.73 -10.71
N GLY A 424 -15.89 -2.96 -10.29
CA GLY A 424 -15.80 -1.51 -10.12
C GLY A 424 -16.47 -1.01 -8.86
N TYR A 425 -16.01 0.14 -8.36
CA TYR A 425 -16.43 0.73 -7.11
C TYR A 425 -16.64 2.24 -7.28
N VAL A 426 -17.42 2.66 -8.27
CA VAL A 426 -17.56 4.09 -8.57
C VAL A 426 -18.33 4.80 -7.46
N THR A 427 -17.58 5.41 -6.54
CA THR A 427 -18.08 6.32 -5.52
C THR A 427 -16.92 7.11 -4.92
N ASP A 428 -17.21 8.24 -4.26
CA ASP A 428 -16.19 8.97 -3.49
C ASP A 428 -15.98 8.34 -2.11
N THR A 429 -17.02 7.79 -1.50
CA THR A 429 -16.91 6.98 -0.27
C THR A 429 -17.98 5.90 -0.32
N THR A 430 -17.81 4.80 0.42
CA THR A 430 -18.88 3.81 0.53
C THR A 430 -20.16 4.46 1.06
N PRO A 431 -21.35 3.88 0.86
CA PRO A 431 -22.60 4.40 1.44
C PRO A 431 -22.54 4.59 2.96
N GLU A 432 -21.72 3.82 3.65
CA GLU A 432 -21.43 3.93 5.09
C GLU A 432 -20.39 5.02 5.42
N GLY A 433 -19.89 5.76 4.43
CA GLY A 433 -18.93 6.86 4.57
C GLY A 433 -17.48 6.44 4.74
N ASN A 434 -17.12 5.18 4.43
CA ASN A 434 -15.74 4.73 4.51
C ASN A 434 -14.95 5.12 3.26
N SER A 435 -13.69 5.45 3.46
CA SER A 435 -12.72 5.66 2.38
C SER A 435 -12.43 4.36 1.63
N HIS A 436 -12.21 4.44 0.31
CA HIS A 436 -11.71 3.33 -0.54
C HIS A 436 -10.40 2.73 -0.01
N HIS A 437 -9.68 3.53 0.76
CA HIS A 437 -8.32 3.26 1.20
C HIS A 437 -8.25 2.84 2.69
N SER A 438 -9.39 2.90 3.40
CA SER A 438 -9.49 2.50 4.80
C SER A 438 -9.24 0.99 4.99
N GLN A 439 -8.86 0.57 6.20
CA GLN A 439 -8.73 -0.86 6.54
C GLN A 439 -10.03 -1.65 6.26
N PHE A 440 -11.19 -1.01 6.41
CA PHE A 440 -12.48 -1.61 6.07
C PHE A 440 -12.57 -2.04 4.60
N MET A 441 -12.19 -1.15 3.67
CA MET A 441 -12.18 -1.46 2.25
C MET A 441 -11.03 -2.40 1.86
N VAL A 442 -9.86 -2.30 2.50
CA VAL A 442 -8.77 -3.27 2.30
C VAL A 442 -9.23 -4.70 2.64
N ARG A 443 -10.00 -4.88 3.73
CA ARG A 443 -10.62 -6.17 4.07
C ARG A 443 -11.62 -6.63 3.02
N HIS A 444 -12.45 -5.72 2.50
CA HIS A 444 -13.39 -6.01 1.42
C HIS A 444 -12.67 -6.53 0.17
N TYR A 445 -11.67 -5.80 -0.33
CA TYR A 445 -10.92 -6.22 -1.52
C TYR A 445 -10.24 -7.59 -1.32
N ARG A 446 -9.67 -7.85 -0.14
CA ARG A 446 -9.09 -9.16 0.18
C ARG A 446 -10.15 -10.26 0.11
N LYS A 447 -11.33 -10.05 0.69
CA LYS A 447 -12.45 -11.01 0.65
C LYS A 447 -12.89 -11.30 -0.78
N VAL A 448 -12.97 -10.29 -1.64
CA VAL A 448 -13.31 -10.43 -3.07
C VAL A 448 -12.27 -11.27 -3.81
N ILE A 449 -10.98 -10.98 -3.63
CA ILE A 449 -9.87 -11.72 -4.27
C ILE A 449 -9.89 -13.20 -3.84
N GLU A 450 -10.02 -13.45 -2.54
CA GLU A 450 -10.06 -14.80 -1.97
C GLU A 450 -11.26 -15.59 -2.45
N THR A 451 -12.43 -14.95 -2.48
CA THR A 451 -13.66 -15.61 -2.94
C THR A 451 -13.57 -15.92 -4.43
N ALA A 452 -13.06 -15.01 -5.25
CA ALA A 452 -12.83 -15.25 -6.68
C ALA A 452 -11.88 -16.43 -6.91
N ALA A 453 -10.81 -16.54 -6.11
CA ALA A 453 -9.86 -17.65 -6.21
C ALA A 453 -10.51 -19.02 -5.94
N LYS A 454 -11.46 -19.11 -4.99
CA LYS A 454 -12.21 -20.36 -4.71
C LYS A 454 -12.99 -20.88 -5.93
N TYR A 455 -13.40 -19.98 -6.82
CA TYR A 455 -14.18 -20.29 -8.02
C TYR A 455 -13.33 -20.26 -9.31
N HIS A 456 -12.00 -20.17 -9.19
CA HIS A 456 -11.09 -20.04 -10.32
C HIS A 456 -11.40 -18.84 -11.22
N ILE A 457 -11.64 -17.68 -10.61
CA ILE A 457 -11.93 -16.43 -11.32
C ILE A 457 -10.75 -15.47 -11.23
N MET A 458 -10.31 -14.99 -12.39
CA MET A 458 -9.34 -13.92 -12.55
C MET A 458 -10.01 -12.55 -12.39
N MET A 459 -9.31 -11.61 -11.79
CA MET A 459 -9.83 -10.30 -11.41
C MET A 459 -9.05 -9.17 -12.08
N ASP A 460 -9.80 -8.22 -12.63
CA ASP A 460 -9.38 -6.86 -12.96
C ASP A 460 -10.24 -5.88 -12.15
N VAL A 461 -9.61 -5.00 -11.37
CA VAL A 461 -10.32 -4.19 -10.37
C VAL A 461 -10.18 -2.68 -10.65
N HIS A 462 -11.29 -2.04 -10.96
CA HIS A 462 -11.43 -0.58 -11.07
C HIS A 462 -11.79 0.05 -9.71
N GLU A 463 -11.53 1.36 -9.57
CA GLU A 463 -11.50 2.11 -8.29
C GLU A 463 -10.90 1.32 -7.10
N PRO A 464 -9.74 0.66 -7.28
CA PRO A 464 -9.21 -0.31 -6.33
C PRO A 464 -8.48 0.36 -5.16
N ILE A 465 -8.04 -0.45 -4.20
CA ILE A 465 -6.82 -0.12 -3.43
C ILE A 465 -5.59 -0.17 -4.36
N HIS A 466 -4.58 0.68 -4.14
CA HIS A 466 -3.34 0.65 -4.93
C HIS A 466 -2.62 -0.71 -4.87
N ASP A 467 -1.82 -1.04 -5.87
CA ASP A 467 -1.10 -2.32 -5.91
C ASP A 467 0.01 -2.36 -4.86
N THR A 468 0.08 -3.44 -4.07
CA THR A 468 1.14 -3.61 -3.07
C THR A 468 1.83 -4.96 -3.19
N GLY A 469 1.73 -5.60 -4.36
CA GLY A 469 2.38 -6.86 -4.73
C GLY A 469 1.59 -8.13 -4.38
N GLU A 470 0.32 -8.01 -3.97
CA GLU A 470 -0.49 -9.14 -3.53
C GLU A 470 -0.74 -10.19 -4.62
N ARG A 471 -0.49 -9.85 -5.89
CA ARG A 471 -0.49 -10.79 -7.02
C ARG A 471 0.54 -11.92 -6.89
N ARG A 472 1.56 -11.77 -6.03
CA ARG A 472 2.45 -12.90 -5.67
C ARG A 472 1.70 -13.94 -4.83
N THR A 473 0.93 -13.48 -3.85
CA THR A 473 0.18 -14.32 -2.91
C THR A 473 -1.11 -14.87 -3.55
N TYR A 474 -1.79 -14.04 -4.35
CA TYR A 474 -3.03 -14.36 -5.06
C TYR A 474 -2.88 -14.04 -6.55
N PRO A 475 -2.29 -14.94 -7.34
CA PRO A 475 -2.05 -14.70 -8.76
C PRO A 475 -3.31 -14.50 -9.62
N ASN A 476 -4.51 -14.71 -9.07
CA ASN A 476 -5.75 -14.41 -9.78
C ASN A 476 -6.10 -12.91 -9.79
N MET A 477 -5.41 -12.10 -8.97
CA MET A 477 -5.46 -10.64 -9.06
C MET A 477 -4.56 -10.18 -10.21
N MET A 478 -5.13 -10.04 -11.42
CA MET A 478 -4.38 -9.86 -12.66
C MET A 478 -3.94 -8.41 -12.87
N SER A 479 -4.88 -7.48 -12.70
CA SER A 479 -4.68 -6.07 -12.97
C SER A 479 -5.62 -5.22 -12.14
N ARG A 480 -5.38 -3.93 -12.14
CA ARG A 480 -6.27 -2.93 -11.58
C ARG A 480 -6.10 -1.61 -12.34
N GLU A 481 -7.09 -0.73 -12.24
CA GLU A 481 -6.96 0.63 -12.76
C GLU A 481 -6.13 1.50 -11.78
N GLY A 482 -6.75 2.03 -10.73
CA GLY A 482 -6.03 2.72 -9.65
C GLY A 482 -5.20 3.92 -10.09
N ALA A 483 -5.54 4.50 -11.23
CA ALA A 483 -4.93 5.69 -11.83
C ALA A 483 -5.86 6.18 -12.94
N ARG A 484 -5.64 7.41 -13.42
CA ARG A 484 -6.45 7.98 -14.49
C ARG A 484 -6.20 7.22 -15.81
N GLY A 485 -7.21 6.51 -16.30
CA GLY A 485 -7.12 5.65 -17.50
C GLY A 485 -7.55 6.32 -18.81
N GLN A 486 -7.79 5.50 -19.82
CA GLN A 486 -8.24 5.92 -21.16
C GLN A 486 -9.67 6.50 -21.14
N GLU A 487 -10.52 6.09 -20.20
CA GLU A 487 -11.89 6.61 -20.07
C GLU A 487 -11.94 8.13 -19.91
N TYR A 488 -10.99 8.71 -19.18
CA TYR A 488 -10.89 10.16 -19.02
C TYR A 488 -10.59 10.91 -20.33
N ASN A 489 -10.11 10.23 -21.38
CA ASN A 489 -9.94 10.83 -22.70
C ASN A 489 -11.25 10.97 -23.48
N ALA A 490 -12.34 10.33 -23.04
CA ALA A 490 -13.66 10.51 -23.63
C ALA A 490 -14.40 11.74 -23.08
N TRP A 491 -14.29 12.00 -21.77
CA TRP A 491 -15.18 12.96 -21.08
C TRP A 491 -14.48 13.84 -20.04
N GLY A 492 -13.16 13.73 -19.85
CA GLY A 492 -12.40 14.63 -18.97
C GLY A 492 -12.53 16.09 -19.46
N GLY A 493 -13.19 16.93 -18.68
CA GLY A 493 -13.59 18.29 -19.08
C GLY A 493 -12.42 19.23 -19.43
N GLU A 494 -11.22 18.89 -19.00
CA GLU A 494 -9.95 19.55 -19.28
C GLU A 494 -9.25 19.07 -20.57
N GLY A 495 -9.91 18.24 -21.40
CA GLY A 495 -9.37 17.76 -22.67
C GLY A 495 -8.67 16.41 -22.60
N GLY A 496 -8.95 15.61 -21.57
CA GLY A 496 -8.35 14.29 -21.34
C GLY A 496 -6.99 14.33 -20.63
N ASN A 497 -6.28 13.21 -20.70
CA ASN A 497 -4.93 13.01 -20.19
C ASN A 497 -3.95 13.81 -21.06
N PRO A 498 -3.04 14.60 -20.47
CA PRO A 498 -1.99 15.28 -21.21
C PRO A 498 -0.96 14.27 -21.76
N PRO A 499 -0.16 14.63 -22.79
CA PRO A 499 0.85 13.74 -23.36
C PRO A 499 1.87 13.20 -22.34
N GLU A 500 2.16 13.96 -21.29
CA GLU A 500 3.11 13.57 -20.22
C GLU A 500 2.54 12.56 -19.21
N HIS A 501 1.24 12.23 -19.28
CA HIS A 501 0.60 11.34 -18.31
C HIS A 501 1.15 9.90 -18.32
N GLU A 502 1.69 9.46 -19.45
CA GLU A 502 2.25 8.11 -19.62
C GLU A 502 3.78 8.06 -19.39
N THR A 503 4.44 9.17 -19.01
CA THR A 503 5.92 9.28 -18.96
C THR A 503 6.52 9.54 -17.59
#